data_AF-A0A3C1ZI29-F1
#
_entry.id   AF-A0A3C1ZI29-F1
#
_cell.length_a   1.000
_cell.length_b   1.000
_cell.length_c   1.000
_cell.angle_alpha   90.00
_cell.angle_beta   90.00
_cell.angle_gamma   90.00
#
_symmetry.space_group_name_H-M   'P 1'
#
loop_
_entity.id
_entity.type
_entity.pdbx_description
1 polymer ?
#
loop_
_entity_poly.entity_id
_entity_poly.type
_entity_poly.pdbx_seq_one_letter_code
_entity_poly.pdbx_strand_id
1 'polypeptide(L)'
;MRVRQDTGEVISRRKSPKKEELWSVFDRLVRASGLLSLRGLVMELVSIEMEEIRAVLEEPVRRGRFLRSYATIDRNLIAVRESREFSSPADWLSLLPENDDGYWTSASLGNAAGMGIGQARKLLYTFCRAGFLRQIPSEDRAKRYEPAQPSGVKPD
;
A
#
# COMPACT_ATOMS: atom_id res chain seq x y z
N MET A 1 -14.17 -17.87 4.06
CA MET A 1 -15.24 -18.85 4.33
C MET A 1 -16.43 -18.21 5.07
N ARG A 2 -17.66 -18.68 4.81
CA ARG A 2 -18.82 -18.44 5.68
C ARG A 2 -19.23 -19.72 6.38
N VAL A 3 -19.54 -19.64 7.66
CA VAL A 3 -19.99 -20.75 8.48
C VAL A 3 -21.29 -20.42 9.20
N ARG A 4 -22.06 -21.45 9.55
CA ARG A 4 -23.20 -21.32 10.46
C ARG A 4 -22.70 -21.05 11.88
N GLN A 5 -23.36 -20.16 12.62
CA GLN A 5 -22.86 -19.71 13.93
C GLN A 5 -22.96 -20.78 15.02
N ASP A 6 -24.01 -21.59 15.00
CA ASP A 6 -24.33 -22.65 15.96
C ASP A 6 -23.56 -23.95 15.69
N THR A 7 -23.45 -24.37 14.42
CA THR A 7 -22.82 -25.66 14.06
C THR A 7 -21.39 -25.55 13.57
N GLY A 8 -20.95 -24.35 13.14
CA GLY A 8 -19.66 -24.17 12.45
C GLY A 8 -19.62 -24.75 11.03
N GLU A 9 -20.74 -25.28 10.52
CA GLU A 9 -20.83 -25.89 9.20
C GLU A 9 -20.51 -24.87 8.10
N VAL A 10 -19.71 -25.27 7.12
CA VAL A 10 -19.30 -24.41 6.00
C VAL A 10 -20.47 -24.20 5.05
N ILE A 11 -20.93 -22.95 4.94
CA ILE A 11 -22.01 -22.55 4.03
C ILE A 11 -21.44 -22.24 2.64
N SER A 12 -20.30 -21.54 2.57
CA SER A 12 -19.67 -21.17 1.30
C SER A 12 -18.21 -20.74 1.46
N ARG A 13 -17.45 -20.87 0.37
CA ARG A 13 -16.10 -20.34 0.23
C ARG A 13 -16.01 -19.61 -1.11
N ARG A 14 -15.41 -18.42 -1.11
CA ARG A 14 -15.16 -17.62 -2.32
C ARG A 14 -13.87 -16.85 -2.19
N LYS A 15 -13.21 -16.56 -3.32
CA LYS A 15 -12.10 -15.60 -3.35
C LYS A 15 -12.62 -14.19 -3.05
N SER A 16 -11.81 -13.38 -2.39
CA SER A 16 -12.08 -11.96 -2.21
C SER A 16 -12.08 -11.26 -3.58
N PRO A 17 -12.99 -10.31 -3.83
CA PRO A 17 -12.89 -9.46 -5.01
C PRO A 17 -11.72 -8.47 -4.92
N LYS A 18 -11.14 -8.29 -3.72
CA LYS A 18 -10.02 -7.37 -3.50
C LYS A 18 -8.75 -7.93 -4.16
N LYS A 19 -8.15 -7.14 -5.03
CA LYS A 19 -6.80 -7.35 -5.55
C LYS A 19 -5.89 -6.36 -4.83
N GLU A 20 -5.07 -6.85 -3.91
CA GLU A 20 -4.00 -6.04 -3.32
C GLU A 20 -2.72 -6.30 -4.11
N GLU A 21 -2.06 -5.21 -4.47
CA GLU A 21 -0.74 -5.20 -5.11
C GLU A 21 0.24 -4.47 -4.21
N LEU A 22 1.54 -4.58 -4.48
CA LEU A 22 2.59 -3.87 -3.75
C LEU A 22 2.25 -2.39 -3.55
N TRP A 23 1.75 -1.73 -4.60
CA TRP A 23 1.36 -0.32 -4.61
C TRP A 23 0.23 0.04 -3.63
N SER A 24 -0.60 -0.93 -3.26
CA SER A 24 -1.72 -0.72 -2.32
C SER A 24 -1.24 -0.31 -0.93
N VAL A 25 0.03 -0.56 -0.59
CA VAL A 25 0.63 -0.10 0.67
C VAL A 25 0.56 1.43 0.81
N PHE A 26 0.63 2.17 -0.32
CA PHE A 26 0.59 3.62 -0.33
C PHE A 26 -0.78 4.19 0.07
N ASP A 27 -1.86 3.40 0.05
CA ASP A 27 -3.14 3.79 0.63
C ASP A 27 -3.05 4.04 2.15
N ARG A 28 -2.13 3.33 2.81
CA ARG A 28 -1.86 3.47 4.24
C ARG A 28 -0.71 4.43 4.50
N LEU A 29 0.40 4.29 3.76
CA LEU A 29 1.62 5.08 3.98
C LEU A 29 1.41 6.59 3.77
N VAL A 30 0.44 7.03 2.97
CA VAL A 30 0.11 8.46 2.85
C VAL A 30 -0.15 9.11 4.23
N ARG A 31 -0.78 8.37 5.16
CA ARG A 31 -1.07 8.84 6.53
C ARG A 31 0.10 8.70 7.49
N ALA A 32 1.11 7.93 7.13
CA ALA A 32 2.27 7.61 7.95
C ALA A 32 3.60 7.91 7.23
N SER A 33 3.58 8.83 6.26
CA SER A 33 4.71 9.10 5.37
C SER A 33 5.95 9.58 6.12
N GLY A 34 5.76 10.30 7.23
CA GLY A 34 6.86 10.72 8.12
C GLY A 34 7.61 9.57 8.78
N LEU A 35 7.04 8.36 8.87
CA LEU A 35 7.77 7.19 9.35
C LEU A 35 8.96 6.88 8.43
N LEU A 36 8.77 7.01 7.11
CA LEU A 36 9.82 6.68 6.14
C LEU A 36 11.06 7.59 6.25
N SER A 37 10.95 8.75 6.90
CA SER A 37 12.07 9.66 7.16
C SER A 37 12.88 9.32 8.42
N LEU A 38 12.42 8.35 9.23
CA LEU A 38 13.11 7.98 10.47
C LEU A 38 14.42 7.26 10.16
N ARG A 39 15.51 7.71 10.78
CA ARG A 39 16.81 7.03 10.69
C ARG A 39 16.72 5.64 11.33
N GLY A 40 17.29 4.64 10.65
CA GLY A 40 17.31 3.26 11.14
C GLY A 40 15.98 2.53 11.06
N LEU A 41 14.95 3.11 10.41
CA LEU A 41 13.71 2.39 10.15
C LEU A 41 13.96 1.29 9.13
N VAL A 42 13.61 0.05 9.51
CA VAL A 42 13.48 -1.07 8.60
C VAL A 42 12.00 -1.42 8.50
N MET A 43 11.49 -1.52 7.28
CA MET A 43 10.12 -1.92 7.00
C MET A 43 10.11 -3.12 6.07
N GLU A 44 9.48 -4.21 6.51
CA GLU A 44 9.24 -5.37 5.66
C GLU A 44 7.79 -5.37 5.18
N LEU A 45 7.60 -5.39 3.86
CA LEU A 45 6.30 -5.55 3.23
C LEU A 45 6.09 -7.02 2.89
N VAL A 46 5.13 -7.64 3.57
CA VAL A 46 4.80 -9.06 3.38
C VAL A 46 3.47 -9.18 2.64
N SER A 47 3.50 -9.79 1.45
CA SER A 47 2.31 -10.19 0.71
C SER A 47 1.87 -11.56 1.21
N ILE A 48 0.63 -11.67 1.67
CA ILE A 48 0.07 -12.93 2.19
C ILE A 48 -1.21 -13.31 1.45
N GLU A 49 -1.45 -14.61 1.38
CA GLU A 49 -2.78 -15.15 1.16
C GLU A 49 -3.36 -15.55 2.51
N MET A 50 -4.58 -15.08 2.79
CA MET A 50 -5.29 -15.40 4.03
C MET A 50 -6.75 -15.72 3.75
N GLU A 51 -7.31 -16.63 4.53
CA GLU A 51 -8.73 -16.91 4.54
C GLU A 51 -9.39 -16.27 5.77
N GLU A 52 -10.37 -15.41 5.52
CA GLU A 52 -11.23 -14.88 6.58
C GLU A 52 -12.44 -15.79 6.81
N ILE A 53 -12.68 -16.20 8.06
CA ILE A 53 -13.83 -17.01 8.47
C ILE A 53 -14.90 -16.10 9.06
N ARG A 54 -16.13 -16.23 8.55
CA ARG A 54 -17.27 -15.40 8.94
C ARG A 54 -18.44 -16.25 9.41
N ALA A 55 -18.89 -16.05 10.64
CA ALA A 55 -20.15 -16.63 11.11
C ALA A 55 -21.33 -15.81 10.56
N VAL A 56 -22.36 -16.50 10.04
CA VAL A 56 -23.64 -15.88 9.71
C VAL A 56 -24.41 -15.66 11.01
N LEU A 57 -24.85 -14.43 11.22
CA LEU A 57 -25.57 -14.05 12.43
C LEU A 57 -27.06 -14.34 12.27
N GLU A 58 -27.71 -14.82 13.34
CA GLU A 58 -29.17 -14.98 13.40
C GLU A 58 -29.88 -13.63 13.21
N GLU A 59 -29.39 -12.61 13.91
CA GLU A 59 -29.86 -11.23 13.76
C GLU A 59 -28.77 -10.33 13.16
N PRO A 60 -29.08 -9.48 12.16
CA PRO A 60 -28.13 -8.54 11.61
C PRO A 60 -27.66 -7.52 12.67
N VAL A 61 -26.35 -7.38 12.81
CA VAL A 61 -25.75 -6.42 13.75
C VAL A 61 -25.35 -5.15 13.02
N ARG A 62 -25.57 -3.99 13.66
CA ARG A 62 -25.19 -2.69 13.11
C ARG A 62 -23.67 -2.49 13.20
N ARG A 63 -23.02 -2.30 12.04
CA ARG A 63 -21.61 -1.88 11.95
C ARG A 63 -21.50 -0.62 11.09
N GLY A 64 -21.35 0.52 11.76
CA GLY A 64 -21.37 1.83 11.12
C GLY A 64 -22.75 2.15 10.55
N ARG A 65 -22.82 2.55 9.28
CA ARG A 65 -24.07 2.93 8.61
C ARG A 65 -24.90 1.74 8.09
N PHE A 66 -24.35 0.52 8.10
CA PHE A 66 -24.98 -0.66 7.50
C PHE A 66 -25.20 -1.77 8.51
N LEU A 67 -26.29 -2.51 8.35
CA LEU A 67 -26.51 -3.79 9.02
C LEU A 67 -25.69 -4.87 8.31
N ARG A 68 -25.10 -5.79 9.09
CA ARG A 68 -24.40 -6.96 8.54
C ARG A 68 -24.95 -8.23 9.17
N SER A 69 -25.28 -9.20 8.33
CA SER A 69 -25.72 -10.55 8.73
C SER A 69 -24.55 -11.52 8.93
N TYR A 70 -23.33 -11.00 9.14
CA TYR A 70 -22.16 -11.84 9.40
C TYR A 70 -21.13 -11.10 10.24
N ALA A 71 -20.37 -11.86 11.04
CA ALA A 71 -19.22 -11.39 11.79
C ALA A 71 -17.97 -12.19 11.41
N THR A 72 -16.83 -11.51 11.25
CA THR A 72 -15.53 -12.17 11.13
C THR A 72 -15.16 -12.75 12.50
N ILE A 73 -14.96 -14.06 12.56
CA ILE A 73 -14.64 -14.78 13.80
C ILE A 73 -13.18 -15.23 13.84
N ASP A 74 -12.55 -15.44 12.68
CA ASP A 74 -11.16 -15.90 12.61
C ASP A 74 -10.51 -15.56 11.26
N ARG A 75 -9.18 -15.68 11.18
CA ARG A 75 -8.37 -15.54 9.97
C ARG A 75 -7.25 -16.59 9.96
N ASN A 76 -7.22 -17.39 8.91
CA ASN A 76 -6.16 -18.36 8.67
C ASN A 76 -5.15 -17.80 7.67
N LEU A 77 -3.87 -17.79 8.04
CA LEU A 77 -2.79 -17.58 7.08
C LEU A 77 -2.71 -18.82 6.18
N ILE A 78 -2.83 -18.62 4.87
CA ILE A 78 -2.74 -19.70 3.88
C ILE A 78 -1.32 -19.80 3.35
N ALA A 79 -0.71 -18.67 2.99
CA ALA A 79 0.66 -18.62 2.51
C ALA A 79 1.27 -17.22 2.65
N VAL A 80 2.59 -17.16 2.82
CA VAL A 80 3.38 -15.96 2.52
C VAL A 80 3.78 -16.04 1.05
N ARG A 81 3.45 -15.02 0.27
CA ARG A 81 3.64 -14.99 -1.19
C ARG A 81 4.93 -14.29 -1.58
N GLU A 82 5.24 -13.17 -0.93
CA GLU A 82 6.45 -12.38 -1.15
C GLU A 82 6.77 -11.61 0.14
N SER A 83 8.04 -11.39 0.42
CA SER A 83 8.45 -10.33 1.35
C SER A 83 9.51 -9.45 0.70
N ARG A 84 9.48 -8.15 1.04
CA ARG A 84 10.48 -7.19 0.59
C ARG A 84 10.83 -6.26 1.75
N GLU A 85 12.10 -6.22 2.08
CA GLU A 85 12.63 -5.31 3.10
C GLU A 85 13.03 -3.97 2.47
N PHE A 86 12.76 -2.90 3.21
CA PHE A 86 13.20 -1.55 2.92
C PHE A 86 13.88 -0.98 4.16
N SER A 87 15.19 -0.84 4.08
CA SER A 87 16.08 -0.38 5.16
C SER A 87 16.63 1.03 4.90
N SER A 88 16.53 1.51 3.66
CA SER A 88 17.08 2.79 3.23
C SER A 88 16.16 3.54 2.26
N PRO A 89 16.33 4.87 2.12
CA PRO A 89 15.67 5.63 1.05
C PRO A 89 15.92 5.09 -0.36
N ALA A 90 17.10 4.52 -0.60
CA ALA A 90 17.46 3.92 -1.89
C ALA A 90 16.60 2.69 -2.20
N ASP A 91 16.32 1.85 -1.19
CA ASP A 91 15.46 0.68 -1.34
C ASP A 91 14.05 1.10 -1.77
N TRP A 92 13.52 2.18 -1.17
CA TRP A 92 12.23 2.74 -1.57
C TRP A 92 12.24 3.31 -2.97
N LEU A 93 13.30 4.05 -3.34
CA LEU A 93 13.45 4.63 -4.68
C LEU A 93 13.61 3.55 -5.76
N SER A 94 14.14 2.36 -5.42
CA SER A 94 14.24 1.21 -6.35
C SER A 94 12.88 0.71 -6.86
N LEU A 95 11.78 1.12 -6.22
CA LEU A 95 10.43 0.85 -6.70
C LEU A 95 10.04 1.69 -7.92
N LEU A 96 10.73 2.81 -8.15
CA LEU A 96 10.44 3.68 -9.29
C LEU A 96 11.06 3.06 -10.55
N PRO A 97 10.29 2.95 -11.64
CA PRO A 97 10.86 2.54 -12.92
C PRO A 97 11.86 3.61 -13.40
N GLU A 98 12.88 3.16 -14.12
CA GLU A 98 13.82 4.04 -14.81
C GLU A 98 13.05 5.04 -15.70
N ASN A 99 13.61 6.24 -15.82
CA ASN A 99 12.99 7.32 -16.55
C ASN A 99 14.05 8.23 -17.16
N ASP A 100 14.06 8.30 -18.48
CA ASP A 100 15.03 9.06 -19.27
C ASP A 100 14.96 10.57 -19.00
N ASP A 101 13.79 11.07 -18.58
CA ASP A 101 13.56 12.49 -18.30
C ASP A 101 14.17 12.92 -16.94
N GLY A 102 14.56 11.98 -16.08
CA GLY A 102 15.06 12.25 -14.72
C GLY A 102 13.99 12.73 -13.72
N TYR A 103 12.73 12.84 -14.13
CA TYR A 103 11.60 13.18 -13.27
C TYR A 103 10.35 12.39 -13.62
N TRP A 104 9.48 12.13 -12.64
CA TRP A 104 8.19 11.49 -12.84
C TRP A 104 7.04 12.48 -12.69
N THR A 105 6.00 12.28 -13.49
CA THR A 105 4.65 12.76 -13.20
C THR A 105 3.80 11.59 -12.72
N SER A 106 2.63 11.85 -12.13
CA SER A 106 1.73 10.74 -11.78
C SER A 106 1.27 9.93 -12.99
N ALA A 107 1.25 10.53 -14.18
CA ALA A 107 0.86 9.85 -15.41
C ALA A 107 2.00 8.96 -15.94
N SER A 108 3.22 9.50 -16.05
CA SER A 108 4.37 8.73 -16.53
C SER A 108 4.70 7.56 -15.60
N LEU A 109 4.68 7.79 -14.28
CA LEU A 109 4.88 6.73 -13.29
C LEU A 109 3.79 5.66 -13.35
N GLY A 110 2.52 6.07 -13.45
CA GLY A 110 1.39 5.15 -13.56
C GLY A 110 1.52 4.21 -14.76
N ASN A 111 1.85 4.78 -15.92
CA ASN A 111 2.03 4.02 -17.16
C ASN A 111 3.23 3.07 -17.08
N ALA A 112 4.39 3.56 -16.64
CA ALA A 112 5.62 2.77 -16.61
C ALA A 112 5.56 1.61 -15.59
N ALA A 113 4.92 1.82 -14.43
CA ALA A 113 4.81 0.81 -13.38
C ALA A 113 3.54 -0.05 -13.47
N GLY A 114 2.70 0.15 -14.49
CA GLY A 114 1.44 -0.59 -14.65
C GLY A 114 0.41 -0.32 -13.54
N MET A 115 0.45 0.86 -12.91
CA MET A 115 -0.41 1.21 -11.78
C MET A 115 -1.39 2.34 -12.12
N GLY A 116 -2.53 2.38 -11.43
CA GLY A 116 -3.49 3.48 -11.60
C GLY A 116 -2.92 4.84 -11.16
N ILE A 117 -3.27 5.92 -11.88
CA ILE A 117 -2.78 7.29 -11.60
C ILE A 117 -3.01 7.74 -10.14
N GLY A 118 -4.09 7.24 -9.50
CA GLY A 118 -4.36 7.51 -8.10
C GLY A 118 -3.33 6.89 -7.14
N GLN A 119 -2.82 5.69 -7.44
CA GLN A 119 -1.73 5.07 -6.67
C GLN A 119 -0.40 5.79 -6.92
N ALA A 120 -0.09 6.12 -8.18
CA ALA A 120 1.11 6.87 -8.53
C ALA A 120 1.18 8.21 -7.76
N ARG A 121 0.07 8.95 -7.64
CA ARG A 121 0.00 10.18 -6.83
C ARG A 121 0.28 9.95 -5.35
N LYS A 122 -0.24 8.86 -4.77
CA LYS A 122 -0.03 8.53 -3.36
C LYS A 122 1.41 8.15 -3.09
N LEU A 123 2.03 7.40 -4.00
CA LEU A 123 3.46 7.07 -3.95
C LEU A 123 4.30 8.35 -3.99
N LEU A 124 4.13 9.18 -5.03
CA LEU A 124 4.87 10.44 -5.20
C LEU A 124 4.69 11.38 -4.00
N TYR A 125 3.46 11.50 -3.49
CA TYR A 125 3.18 12.27 -2.28
C TYR A 125 3.93 11.71 -1.07
N THR A 126 3.87 10.39 -0.87
CA THR A 126 4.51 9.71 0.27
C THR A 126 6.02 9.92 0.22
N PHE A 127 6.64 9.70 -0.93
CA PHE A 127 8.09 9.86 -1.11
C PHE A 127 8.53 11.33 -1.00
N CYS A 128 7.72 12.27 -1.50
CA CYS A 128 8.01 13.69 -1.33
C CYS A 128 7.92 14.11 0.14
N ARG A 129 6.90 13.64 0.87
CA ARG A 129 6.77 13.87 2.33
C ARG A 129 7.87 13.19 3.13
N ALA A 130 8.36 12.05 2.67
CA ALA A 130 9.47 11.32 3.27
C ALA A 130 10.83 11.97 2.99
N GLY A 131 10.91 12.93 2.06
CA GLY A 131 12.15 13.58 1.64
C GLY A 131 12.96 12.78 0.60
N PHE A 132 12.41 11.72 0.03
CA PHE A 132 13.09 10.90 -0.99
C PHE A 132 13.00 11.55 -2.38
N LEU A 133 11.89 12.24 -2.64
CA LEU A 133 11.66 13.02 -3.85
C LEU A 133 11.44 14.48 -3.50
N ARG A 134 11.66 15.37 -4.47
CA ARG A 134 11.25 16.77 -4.39
C ARG A 134 10.39 17.13 -5.58
N GLN A 135 9.42 18.02 -5.37
CA GLN A 135 8.63 18.58 -6.47
C GLN A 135 9.46 19.64 -7.18
N ILE A 136 9.47 19.63 -8.52
CA ILE A 136 10.11 20.66 -9.35
C ILE A 136 9.07 21.49 -10.11
N PRO A 137 9.43 22.70 -10.56
CA PRO A 137 8.57 23.51 -11.42
C PRO A 137 8.13 22.71 -12.65
N SER A 138 6.91 22.98 -13.10
CA SER A 138 6.38 22.43 -14.34
C SER A 138 5.74 23.56 -15.13
N GLU A 139 5.95 23.55 -16.45
CA GLU A 139 5.27 24.45 -17.39
C GLU A 139 3.86 23.97 -17.71
N ASP A 140 3.56 22.71 -17.40
CA ASP A 140 2.25 22.09 -17.55
C ASP A 140 1.51 22.02 -16.20
N ARG A 141 0.24 21.55 -16.23
CA ARG A 141 -0.55 21.34 -15.00
C ARG A 141 -0.09 20.12 -14.20
N ALA A 142 0.76 19.26 -14.76
CA ALA A 142 1.25 18.07 -14.10
C ALA A 142 2.42 18.39 -13.17
N LYS A 143 2.35 17.88 -11.95
CA LYS A 143 3.47 18.01 -11.02
C LYS A 143 4.58 17.06 -11.42
N ARG A 144 5.81 17.56 -11.44
CA ARG A 144 7.03 16.82 -11.72
C ARG A 144 7.79 16.58 -10.41
N TYR A 145 8.36 15.39 -10.28
CA TYR A 145 9.07 14.95 -9.09
C TYR A 145 10.38 14.28 -9.50
N GLU A 146 11.48 14.66 -8.87
CA GLU A 146 12.78 14.04 -9.08
C GLU A 146 13.37 13.55 -7.75
N PRO A 147 14.40 12.69 -7.76
CA PRO A 147 15.13 12.30 -6.56
C PRO A 147 15.64 13.54 -5.80
N ALA A 148 15.40 13.57 -4.49
CA ALA A 148 16.01 14.60 -3.66
C ALA A 148 17.52 14.36 -3.64
N GLN A 149 18.31 15.40 -3.90
CA GLN A 149 19.75 15.33 -3.70
C GLN A 149 20.02 14.99 -2.22
N PRO A 150 20.97 14.09 -1.91
CA PRO A 150 21.37 13.87 -0.53
C PRO A 150 21.78 15.22 0.03
N SER A 151 21.03 15.70 1.04
CA SER A 151 21.40 16.93 1.73
C SER A 151 22.84 16.74 2.20
N GLY A 152 23.76 17.56 1.73
CA GLY A 152 25.16 17.54 2.12
C GLY A 152 25.28 17.87 3.61
N VAL A 153 24.99 16.90 4.46
CA VAL A 153 25.31 16.92 5.87
C VAL A 153 26.72 16.35 5.94
N LYS A 154 27.68 17.25 6.13
CA LYS A 154 29.04 16.90 6.55
C LYS A 154 28.92 15.92 7.73
N PRO A 155 29.65 14.80 7.75
CA PRO A 155 29.76 14.03 8.99
C PRO A 155 30.42 14.94 10.04
N ASP A 156 29.80 15.03 11.21
CA ASP A 156 30.46 15.52 12.42
C ASP A 156 31.65 14.61 12.78
#